data_AF-A0A6J6YX59-F1
#
_entry.id   AF-A0A6J6YX59-F1
#
_cell.length_a   1.000
_cell.length_b   1.000
_cell.length_c   1.000
_cell.angle_alpha   90.00
_cell.angle_beta   90.00
_cell.angle_gamma   90.00
#
_symmetry.space_group_name_H-M   'P 1'
#
loop_
_entity.id
_entity.type
_entity.pdbx_description
1 polymer ?
#
loop_
_entity_poly.entity_id
_entity_poly.type
_entity_poly.pdbx_seq_one_letter_code
_entity_poly.pdbx_strand_id
1 'polypeptide(L)'
;MRIKAIKLDFEIPSHVVKADRLNVDISNLDESLFMRIASGRITISVDAVKEPIVLETEVLDYVLQIKEALECIDAGQDRSFAVDRDYYSNNVHFELNRRTKQLTIREMNGGLFKLELPYSLFCESFLDFYSRAINIFQRLYPELLKNKAFLKYSVKGRSSFSS
;
A
#
# COMPACT_ATOMS: atom_id res chain seq x y z
N MET A 1 -6.93 -21.03 -13.22
CA MET A 1 -6.47 -21.21 -11.82
C MET A 1 -7.33 -20.33 -10.93
N ARG A 2 -7.90 -20.81 -9.82
CA ARG A 2 -8.66 -19.95 -8.89
C ARG A 2 -7.72 -19.50 -7.79
N ILE A 3 -7.46 -18.20 -7.69
CA ILE A 3 -6.74 -17.58 -6.58
C ILE A 3 -7.61 -17.69 -5.33
N LYS A 4 -7.05 -18.24 -4.24
CA LYS A 4 -7.78 -18.42 -2.98
C LYS A 4 -7.23 -17.56 -1.85
N ALA A 5 -5.98 -17.14 -1.94
CA ALA A 5 -5.34 -16.37 -0.89
C ALA A 5 -4.35 -15.35 -1.45
N ILE A 6 -4.39 -14.15 -0.87
CA ILE A 6 -3.43 -13.07 -1.10
C ILE A 6 -2.89 -12.68 0.28
N LYS A 7 -1.57 -12.66 0.42
CA LYS A 7 -0.90 -12.19 1.64
C LYS A 7 -0.04 -10.99 1.29
N LEU A 8 -0.27 -9.89 2.00
CA LEU A 8 0.60 -8.72 1.97
C LEU A 8 1.38 -8.65 3.28
N ASP A 9 2.67 -8.37 3.18
CA ASP A 9 3.56 -8.15 4.31
C ASP A 9 4.54 -7.02 4.00
N PHE A 10 5.21 -6.49 5.03
CA PHE A 10 6.25 -5.49 4.83
C PHE A 10 7.38 -5.59 5.84
N GLU A 11 8.53 -5.06 5.47
CA GLU A 11 9.70 -4.94 6.32
C GLU A 11 10.29 -3.54 6.19
N ILE A 12 10.59 -2.93 7.34
CA ILE A 12 11.36 -1.68 7.42
C ILE A 12 12.59 -1.97 8.27
N PRO A 13 13.81 -1.86 7.72
CA PRO A 13 15.01 -2.11 8.48
C PRO A 13 15.12 -1.19 9.70
N SER A 14 15.52 -1.74 10.85
CA SER A 14 15.59 -0.96 12.11
C SER A 14 16.49 0.28 12.04
N HIS A 15 17.54 0.25 11.20
CA HIS A 15 18.42 1.39 10.99
C HIS A 15 17.73 2.52 10.20
N VAL A 16 16.78 2.21 9.32
CA VAL A 16 15.96 3.20 8.61
C VAL A 16 15.06 3.91 9.61
N VAL A 17 14.33 3.17 10.45
CA VAL A 17 13.46 3.75 11.49
C VAL A 17 14.25 4.70 12.41
N LYS A 18 15.46 4.30 12.81
CA LYS A 18 16.36 5.16 13.61
C LYS A 18 16.75 6.43 12.85
N ALA A 19 17.15 6.30 11.59
CA ALA A 19 17.55 7.44 10.76
C ALA A 19 16.40 8.40 10.50
N ASP A 20 15.22 7.91 10.16
CA ASP A 20 14.02 8.71 9.95
C ASP A 20 13.69 9.55 11.19
N ARG A 21 13.64 8.91 12.36
CA ARG A 21 13.30 9.58 13.64
C ARG A 21 14.34 10.60 14.09
N LEU A 22 15.58 10.49 13.62
CA LEU A 22 16.64 11.47 13.90
C LEU A 22 16.62 12.65 12.93
N ASN A 23 16.24 12.41 11.66
CA ASN A 23 16.45 13.36 10.58
C ASN A 23 15.16 14.00 10.04
N VAL A 24 13.99 13.52 10.45
CA VAL A 24 12.69 13.96 9.94
C VAL A 24 11.76 14.32 11.10
N ASP A 25 11.11 15.48 11.01
CA ASP A 25 10.07 15.89 11.97
C ASP A 25 8.75 15.16 11.68
N ILE A 26 8.66 13.92 12.16
CA ILE A 26 7.51 13.04 11.94
C ILE A 26 6.21 13.63 12.50
N SER A 27 6.28 14.43 13.56
CA SER A 27 5.08 15.01 14.19
C SER A 27 4.37 16.00 13.27
N ASN A 28 5.11 16.64 12.35
CA ASN A 28 4.62 17.69 11.47
C ASN A 28 4.68 17.33 9.98
N LEU A 29 4.89 16.05 9.62
CA LEU A 29 4.78 15.59 8.24
C LEU A 29 3.38 15.86 7.67
N ASP A 30 3.33 16.39 6.45
CA ASP A 30 2.14 16.36 5.62
C ASP A 30 2.09 15.09 4.75
N GLU A 31 0.98 14.87 4.05
CA GLU A 31 0.77 13.68 3.20
C GLU A 31 1.83 13.53 2.12
N SER A 32 2.28 14.63 1.52
CA SER A 32 3.29 14.62 0.46
C SER A 32 4.69 14.25 0.96
N LEU A 33 4.92 14.31 2.27
CA LEU A 33 6.21 13.99 2.89
C LEU A 33 6.25 12.58 3.48
N PHE A 34 5.17 11.79 3.42
CA PHE A 34 5.22 10.38 3.85
C PHE A 34 6.18 9.53 3.01
N MET A 35 6.42 9.93 1.76
CA MET A 35 7.48 9.38 0.89
C MET A 35 8.91 9.60 1.43
N ARG A 36 9.10 10.28 2.56
CA ARG A 36 10.44 10.55 3.11
C ARG A 36 10.85 9.61 4.22
N ILE A 37 9.94 8.77 4.70
CA ILE A 37 10.18 7.84 5.81
C ILE A 37 9.80 6.41 5.41
N ALA A 38 10.17 5.46 6.27
CA ALA A 38 9.75 4.07 6.13
C ALA A 38 10.18 3.42 4.81
N SER A 39 11.36 3.79 4.30
CA SER A 39 11.97 3.09 3.17
C SER A 39 12.23 1.62 3.57
N GLY A 40 11.70 0.70 2.78
CA GLY A 40 11.65 -0.71 3.12
C GLY A 40 11.14 -1.51 1.93
N ARG A 41 10.45 -2.62 2.23
CA ARG A 41 9.97 -3.53 1.20
C ARG A 41 8.57 -4.05 1.52
N ILE A 42 7.72 -4.11 0.51
CA ILE A 42 6.39 -4.76 0.56
C ILE A 42 6.50 -6.07 -0.21
N THR A 43 5.96 -7.15 0.36
CA THR A 43 5.88 -8.46 -0.25
C THR A 43 4.43 -8.84 -0.49
N ILE A 44 4.10 -9.20 -1.72
CA ILE A 44 2.77 -9.67 -2.13
C ILE A 44 2.91 -11.13 -2.56
N SER A 45 2.34 -12.03 -1.78
CA SER A 45 2.27 -13.47 -2.08
C SER A 45 0.85 -13.82 -2.54
N VAL A 46 0.75 -14.45 -3.70
CA VAL A 46 -0.52 -14.95 -4.25
C VAL A 46 -0.37 -16.46 -4.39
N ASP A 47 -1.31 -17.25 -3.88
CA ASP A 47 -1.23 -18.72 -3.89
C ASP A 47 -1.06 -19.32 -5.29
N ALA A 48 -1.56 -18.62 -6.30
CA ALA A 48 -1.46 -18.98 -7.71
C ALA A 48 -0.13 -18.54 -8.38
N VAL A 49 0.72 -17.80 -7.69
CA VAL A 49 1.99 -17.27 -8.22
C VAL A 49 3.14 -17.90 -7.45
N LYS A 50 4.09 -18.49 -8.19
CA LYS A 50 5.18 -19.28 -7.59
C LYS A 50 6.15 -18.43 -6.78
N GLU A 51 6.46 -17.24 -7.27
CA GLU A 51 7.39 -16.32 -6.64
C GLU A 51 6.61 -15.10 -6.11
N PRO A 52 6.88 -14.63 -4.89
CA PRO A 52 6.26 -13.42 -4.38
C PRO A 52 6.74 -12.19 -5.15
N ILE A 53 5.86 -11.20 -5.28
CA ILE A 53 6.25 -9.87 -5.80
C ILE A 53 6.84 -9.09 -4.64
N VAL A 54 8.03 -8.55 -4.83
CA VAL A 54 8.75 -7.74 -3.83
C VAL A 54 8.95 -6.33 -4.40
N LEU A 55 8.49 -5.34 -3.65
CA LEU A 55 8.53 -3.93 -4.02
C LEU A 55 9.38 -3.19 -2.99
N GLU A 56 10.52 -2.63 -3.39
CA GLU A 56 11.35 -1.78 -2.53
C GLU A 56 10.85 -0.34 -2.63
N THR A 57 10.33 0.23 -1.55
CA THR A 57 9.54 1.46 -1.58
C THR A 57 9.45 2.13 -0.19
N GLU A 58 8.93 3.35 -0.16
CA GLU A 58 8.44 4.10 0.98
C GLU A 58 7.14 3.46 1.48
N VAL A 59 7.29 2.45 2.34
CA VAL A 59 6.19 1.54 2.71
C VAL A 59 4.97 2.28 3.22
N LEU A 60 5.15 3.35 4.01
CA LEU A 60 4.03 4.12 4.53
C LEU A 60 3.22 4.75 3.38
N ASP A 61 3.89 5.53 2.52
CA ASP A 61 3.23 6.19 1.39
C ASP A 61 2.56 5.16 0.48
N TYR A 62 3.26 4.07 0.16
CA TYR A 62 2.72 3.00 -0.69
C TYR A 62 1.42 2.40 -0.14
N VAL A 63 1.38 2.11 1.16
CA VAL A 63 0.18 1.58 1.84
C VAL A 63 -0.98 2.58 1.74
N LEU A 64 -0.71 3.87 1.92
CA LEU A 64 -1.74 4.91 1.83
C LEU A 64 -2.25 5.08 0.39
N GLN A 65 -1.37 5.07 -0.59
CA GLN A 65 -1.72 5.18 -2.01
C GLN A 65 -2.56 4.00 -2.50
N ILE A 66 -2.27 2.76 -2.07
CA ILE A 66 -3.14 1.61 -2.39
C ILE A 66 -4.55 1.85 -1.83
N LYS A 67 -4.66 2.29 -0.57
CA LYS A 67 -5.97 2.55 0.04
C LYS A 67 -6.77 3.56 -0.79
N GLU A 68 -6.14 4.65 -1.17
CA GLU A 68 -6.79 5.69 -1.97
C GLU A 68 -7.15 5.21 -3.39
N ALA A 69 -6.35 4.32 -3.98
CA ALA A 69 -6.68 3.66 -5.24
C ALA A 69 -7.93 2.79 -5.15
N LEU A 70 -8.05 2.01 -4.08
CA LEU A 70 -9.26 1.21 -3.86
C LEU A 70 -10.50 2.09 -3.63
N GLU A 71 -10.37 3.21 -2.91
CA GLU A 71 -11.47 4.17 -2.73
C GLU A 71 -11.90 4.83 -4.05
N CYS A 72 -10.96 5.15 -4.94
CA CYS A 72 -11.30 5.64 -6.29
C CYS A 72 -12.03 4.58 -7.11
N ILE A 73 -11.60 3.32 -7.05
CA ILE A 73 -12.23 2.22 -7.78
C ILE A 73 -13.68 2.01 -7.31
N ASP A 74 -13.91 2.06 -5.99
CA ASP A 74 -15.26 2.03 -5.41
C ASP A 74 -16.13 3.21 -5.85
N ALA A 75 -15.53 4.41 -5.98
CA ALA A 75 -16.19 5.58 -6.56
C ALA A 75 -16.41 5.48 -8.08
N GLY A 76 -15.94 4.39 -8.70
CA GLY A 76 -16.10 4.12 -10.13
C GLY A 76 -15.05 4.77 -11.03
N GLN A 77 -13.84 5.01 -10.51
CA GLN A 77 -12.71 5.58 -11.25
C GLN A 77 -11.51 4.62 -11.18
N ASP A 78 -10.94 4.28 -12.33
CA ASP A 78 -9.65 3.56 -12.35
C ASP A 78 -8.53 4.50 -11.88
N ARG A 79 -7.51 3.97 -11.18
CA ARG A 79 -6.42 4.79 -10.63
C ARG A 79 -5.05 4.16 -10.86
N SER A 80 -4.12 4.99 -11.33
CA SER A 80 -2.68 4.74 -11.24
C SER A 80 -2.11 5.55 -10.09
N PHE A 81 -1.10 5.02 -9.41
CA PHE A 81 -0.24 5.83 -8.55
C PHE A 81 1.21 5.39 -8.69
N ALA A 82 2.11 6.33 -8.43
CA ALA A 82 3.53 6.08 -8.28
C ALA A 82 3.93 6.55 -6.89
N VAL A 83 4.73 5.74 -6.19
CA VAL A 83 5.32 6.06 -4.89
C VAL A 83 6.80 6.17 -5.16
N ASP A 84 7.35 7.36 -4.97
CA ASP A 84 8.59 7.68 -5.67
C ASP A 84 9.74 8.18 -4.81
N ARG A 85 10.84 7.45 -4.88
CA ARG A 85 12.21 7.97 -4.68
C ARG A 85 12.97 8.17 -6.01
N ASP A 86 12.54 7.51 -7.10
CA ASP A 86 13.15 7.52 -8.44
C ASP A 86 12.07 7.16 -9.48
N TYR A 87 11.57 8.18 -10.22
CA TYR A 87 10.36 8.30 -11.10
C TYR A 87 9.93 7.11 -11.97
N TYR A 88 10.74 6.06 -11.97
CA TYR A 88 10.68 4.86 -12.77
C TYR A 88 10.38 3.58 -11.96
N SER A 89 10.38 3.61 -10.62
CA SER A 89 10.18 2.41 -9.79
C SER A 89 8.80 2.35 -9.11
N ASN A 90 8.22 1.16 -9.04
CA ASN A 90 6.95 0.86 -8.35
C ASN A 90 5.70 1.67 -8.78
N ASN A 91 5.65 2.13 -10.03
CA ASN A 91 4.44 2.71 -10.60
C ASN A 91 3.42 1.59 -10.87
N VAL A 92 2.29 1.63 -10.19
CA VAL A 92 1.29 0.58 -10.28
C VAL A 92 -0.06 1.14 -10.72
N HIS A 93 -0.66 0.44 -11.67
CA HIS A 93 -1.99 0.73 -12.16
C HIS A 93 -2.99 -0.34 -11.71
N PHE A 94 -4.12 0.13 -11.20
CA PHE A 94 -5.25 -0.69 -10.79
C PHE A 94 -6.41 -0.46 -11.77
N GLU A 95 -6.89 -1.55 -12.36
CA GLU A 95 -7.98 -1.55 -13.34
C GLU A 95 -9.03 -2.59 -12.95
N LEU A 96 -10.29 -2.17 -12.73
CA LEU A 96 -11.38 -3.07 -12.34
C LEU A 96 -12.29 -3.39 -13.53
N ASN A 97 -12.29 -4.66 -13.95
CA ASN A 97 -13.32 -5.15 -14.87
C ASN A 97 -14.64 -5.35 -14.11
N ARG A 98 -15.56 -4.39 -14.22
CA ARG A 98 -16.85 -4.42 -13.52
C ARG A 98 -17.75 -5.60 -13.88
N ARG A 99 -17.61 -6.17 -15.08
CA ARG A 99 -18.42 -7.31 -15.54
C ARG A 99 -17.97 -8.61 -14.90
N THR A 100 -16.65 -8.83 -14.82
CA THR A 100 -16.07 -10.06 -14.29
C THR A 100 -15.65 -9.95 -12.83
N LYS A 101 -15.71 -8.74 -12.26
CA LYS A 101 -15.22 -8.41 -10.91
C LYS A 101 -13.75 -8.79 -10.69
N GLN A 102 -12.97 -8.79 -11.78
CA GLN A 102 -11.54 -9.04 -11.76
C GLN A 102 -10.79 -7.70 -11.68
N LEU A 103 -9.91 -7.60 -10.70
CA LEU A 103 -8.94 -6.53 -10.57
C LEU A 103 -7.66 -6.93 -11.30
N THR A 104 -7.17 -6.04 -12.15
CA THR A 104 -5.83 -6.12 -12.72
C THR A 104 -4.93 -5.14 -11.99
N ILE A 105 -3.80 -5.62 -11.48
CA ILE A 105 -2.73 -4.81 -10.88
C ILE A 105 -1.49 -5.03 -11.72
N ARG A 106 -0.95 -3.97 -12.33
CA ARG A 106 0.24 -4.07 -13.18
C ARG A 106 1.24 -2.99 -12.86
N GLU A 107 2.52 -3.36 -12.90
CA GLU A 107 3.61 -2.39 -12.91
C GLU A 107 3.70 -1.75 -14.31
N MET A 108 3.79 -0.43 -14.37
CA MET A 108 3.58 0.35 -15.59
C MET A 108 4.84 0.69 -16.37
N ASN A 109 6.01 0.73 -15.74
CA ASN A 109 7.23 1.21 -16.37
C ASN A 109 8.08 0.08 -16.96
N GLY A 110 8.25 -1.02 -16.23
CA GLY A 110 9.03 -2.20 -16.63
C GLY A 110 8.18 -3.41 -17.01
N GLY A 111 6.87 -3.40 -16.72
CA GLY A 111 6.00 -4.56 -16.89
C GLY A 111 6.41 -5.74 -16.01
N LEU A 112 7.08 -5.46 -14.88
CA LEU A 112 7.74 -6.46 -14.04
C LEU A 112 6.78 -7.51 -13.48
N PHE A 113 5.53 -7.11 -13.23
CA PHE A 113 4.49 -8.04 -12.84
C PHE A 113 3.12 -7.57 -13.33
N LYS A 114 2.24 -8.57 -13.47
CA LYS A 114 0.81 -8.39 -13.67
C LYS A 114 0.08 -9.42 -12.83
N LEU A 115 -0.84 -8.96 -12.00
CA LEU A 115 -1.76 -9.78 -11.21
C LEU A 115 -3.17 -9.58 -11.75
N GLU A 116 -3.89 -10.69 -11.92
CA GLU A 116 -5.32 -10.71 -12.22
C GLU A 116 -6.02 -11.57 -11.19
N LEU A 117 -6.94 -10.98 -10.43
CA LEU A 117 -7.54 -11.62 -9.26
C LEU A 117 -8.92 -11.04 -8.91
N PRO A 118 -9.75 -11.74 -8.12
CA PRO A 118 -11.04 -11.19 -7.67
C PRO A 118 -10.85 -9.91 -6.85
N TYR A 119 -11.57 -8.85 -7.19
CA TYR A 119 -11.48 -7.55 -6.52
C TYR A 119 -11.79 -7.64 -5.02
N SER A 120 -12.86 -8.36 -4.66
CA SER A 120 -13.26 -8.57 -3.26
C SER A 120 -12.16 -9.24 -2.43
N LEU A 121 -11.50 -10.25 -2.99
CA LEU A 121 -10.42 -10.98 -2.31
C LEU A 121 -9.22 -10.06 -2.04
N PHE A 122 -8.87 -9.18 -2.99
CA PHE A 122 -7.82 -8.19 -2.76
C PHE A 122 -8.20 -7.21 -1.68
N CYS A 123 -9.42 -6.68 -1.73
CA CYS A 123 -9.93 -5.71 -0.77
C CYS A 123 -9.90 -6.27 0.65
N GLU A 124 -10.40 -7.49 0.87
CA GLU A 124 -10.34 -8.17 2.16
C GLU A 124 -8.90 -8.33 2.66
N SER A 125 -8.03 -8.88 1.81
CA SER A 125 -6.61 -9.11 2.15
C SER A 125 -5.86 -7.81 2.44
N PHE A 126 -6.18 -6.75 1.69
CA PHE A 126 -5.59 -5.43 1.85
C PHE A 126 -6.08 -4.74 3.12
N LEU A 127 -7.37 -4.82 3.48
CA LEU A 127 -7.88 -4.25 4.72
C LEU A 127 -7.18 -4.83 5.96
N ASP A 128 -7.02 -6.15 5.99
CA ASP A 128 -6.33 -6.84 7.08
C ASP A 128 -4.87 -6.41 7.15
N PHE A 129 -4.19 -6.30 6.01
CA PHE A 129 -2.83 -5.77 5.92
C PHE A 129 -2.74 -4.32 6.36
N TYR A 130 -3.62 -3.46 5.86
CA TYR A 130 -3.66 -2.02 6.16
C TYR A 130 -3.82 -1.77 7.65
N SER A 131 -4.78 -2.44 8.29
CA SER A 131 -5.00 -2.35 9.73
C SER A 131 -3.76 -2.76 10.53
N ARG A 132 -3.10 -3.87 10.15
CA ARG A 132 -1.83 -4.28 10.77
C ARG A 132 -0.72 -3.25 10.53
N ALA A 133 -0.60 -2.74 9.31
CA ALA A 133 0.43 -1.78 8.92
C ALA A 133 0.32 -0.48 9.71
N ILE A 134 -0.87 0.12 9.79
CA ILE A 134 -1.10 1.35 10.57
C ILE A 134 -0.73 1.15 12.04
N ASN A 135 -1.11 0.02 12.64
CA ASN A 135 -0.75 -0.29 14.02
C ASN A 135 0.77 -0.45 14.22
N ILE A 136 1.46 -1.08 13.27
CA ILE A 136 2.92 -1.22 13.31
C ILE A 136 3.60 0.15 13.13
N PHE A 137 3.13 0.98 12.21
CA PHE A 137 3.66 2.33 12.00
C PHE A 137 3.55 3.20 13.25
N GLN A 138 2.44 3.14 13.98
CA GLN A 138 2.28 3.84 15.26
C GLN A 138 3.24 3.35 16.34
N ARG A 139 3.70 2.09 16.28
CA ARG A 139 4.70 1.54 17.20
C ARG A 139 6.12 1.91 16.81
N LEU A 140 6.43 1.86 15.51
CA LEU A 140 7.75 2.21 14.97
C LEU A 140 8.01 3.73 15.05
N TYR A 141 6.96 4.52 14.84
CA TYR A 141 6.97 5.98 14.82
C TYR A 141 5.85 6.54 15.73
N PRO A 142 6.01 6.50 17.07
CA PRO A 142 5.00 7.00 18.01
C PRO A 142 4.59 8.46 17.79
N GLU A 143 5.46 9.25 17.17
CA GLU A 143 5.23 10.65 16.77
C GLU A 143 4.02 10.79 15.82
N LEU A 144 3.73 9.75 15.00
CA LEU A 144 2.58 9.72 14.09
C LEU A 144 1.23 9.80 14.84
N LEU A 145 1.16 9.42 16.12
CA LEU A 145 -0.06 9.54 16.92
C LEU A 145 -0.50 10.99 17.14
N LYS A 146 0.41 11.96 16.94
CA LYS A 146 0.14 13.40 17.03
C LYS A 146 0.08 14.07 15.65
N ASN A 147 0.43 13.34 14.59
CA ASN A 147 0.51 13.87 13.25
C ASN A 147 -0.90 14.00 12.64
N LYS A 148 -1.32 15.23 12.33
CA LYS A 148 -2.67 15.52 11.81
C LYS A 148 -2.96 14.87 10.46
N ALA A 149 -1.98 14.80 9.56
CA ALA A 149 -2.14 14.17 8.24
C ALA A 149 -2.35 12.66 8.40
N PHE A 150 -1.51 12.01 9.21
CA PHE A 150 -1.58 10.57 9.45
C PHE A 150 -2.87 10.17 10.16
N LEU A 151 -3.37 11.01 11.09
CA LEU A 151 -4.58 10.70 11.84
C LEU A 151 -5.82 10.52 10.95
N LYS A 152 -5.88 11.15 9.77
CA LYS A 152 -6.97 10.95 8.78
C LYS A 152 -7.12 9.48 8.36
N TYR A 153 -5.99 8.77 8.30
CA TYR A 153 -5.90 7.37 7.90
C TYR A 153 -6.16 6.41 9.06
N SER A 154 -5.86 6.82 10.30
CA SER A 154 -6.04 5.99 11.49
C SER A 154 -7.48 5.90 12.04
N VAL A 155 -8.34 6.88 11.77
CA VAL A 155 -9.68 7.00 12.41
C VAL A 155 -10.82 6.38 11.57
N LYS A 156 -10.57 6.00 10.30
CA LYS A 156 -11.60 5.45 9.38
C LYS A 156 -11.37 3.98 8.98
N GLY A 157 -10.96 3.12 9.90
CA GLY A 157 -10.73 1.69 9.65
C GLY A 157 -11.97 0.83 9.33
N ARG A 158 -13.10 1.42 8.90
CA ARG A 158 -14.28 0.71 8.38
C ARG A 158 -14.85 1.43 7.16
N SER A 159 -14.03 1.75 6.16
CA SER A 159 -14.53 1.84 4.80
C SER A 159 -14.67 0.40 4.27
N SER A 160 -15.89 -0.14 4.35
CA SER A 160 -16.23 -1.39 3.70
C SER A 160 -16.09 -1.17 2.20
N PHE A 161 -15.09 -1.81 1.58
CA PHE A 161 -15.04 -1.86 0.12
C PHE A 161 -16.30 -2.58 -0.37
N SER A 162 -17.00 -2.01 -1.35
CA SER A 162 -18.27 -2.55 -1.84
C SER A 162 -18.03 -3.88 -2.56
N SER A 163 -18.60 -4.97 -2.04
CA SER A 163 -18.55 -6.31 -2.63
C SER A 163 -19.30 -6.40 -3.98
#